data_AF-A0A093IZC1-F1
#
_entry.id   AF-A0A093IZC1-F1
#
_cell.length_a   1.000
_cell.length_b   1.000
_cell.length_c   1.000
_cell.angle_alpha   90.00
_cell.angle_beta   90.00
_cell.angle_gamma   90.00
#
_symmetry.space_group_name_H-M   'P 1'
#
loop_
_entity.id
_entity.type
_entity.pdbx_description
1 polymer ?
#
loop_
_entity_poly.entity_id
_entity_poly.type
_entity_poly.pdbx_seq_one_letter_code
_entity_poly.pdbx_strand_id
1 'polypeptide(L)' 'LLPNADLHYFHCLRIVEILKGTEASTKNLFGRYSSQRMKDWQEIVSLYEKENTYLGKA' A
#
# COMPACT_ATOMS: atom_id res chain seq x y z
N LEU A 1 19.95 -2.68 1.76
CA LEU A 1 18.81 -2.13 0.99
C LEU A 1 19.26 -2.04 -0.46
N LEU A 2 18.51 -2.60 -1.41
CA LEU A 2 18.88 -2.52 -2.82
C LEU A 2 18.71 -1.07 -3.31
N PRO A 3 19.77 -0.37 -3.77
CA PRO A 3 19.71 1.06 -4.08
C PRO A 3 18.89 1.43 -5.33
N ASN A 4 18.33 0.47 -6.06
CA ASN A 4 17.68 0.68 -7.37
C ASN A 4 16.37 -0.11 -7.53
N ALA A 5 15.72 -0.52 -6.44
CA ALA A 5 14.37 -1.05 -6.55
C ALA A 5 13.42 0.13 -6.69
N ASP A 6 13.18 0.61 -7.92
CA ASP A 6 12.15 1.62 -8.15
C ASP A 6 10.82 1.08 -7.61
N LEU A 7 10.37 1.66 -6.50
CA LEU A 7 9.13 1.27 -5.85
C LEU A 7 7.97 1.97 -6.58
N HIS A 8 7.49 1.35 -7.66
CA HIS A 8 6.34 1.82 -8.41
C HIS A 8 5.01 1.47 -7.75
N TYR A 9 3.94 2.14 -8.21
CA TYR A 9 2.55 1.92 -7.79
C TYR A 9 2.17 0.43 -7.66
N PHE A 10 2.51 -0.40 -8.64
CA PHE A 10 2.19 -1.83 -8.63
C PHE A 10 2.92 -2.61 -7.51
N HIS A 11 4.12 -2.18 -7.10
CA HIS A 11 4.79 -2.75 -5.94
C HIS A 11 4.03 -2.40 -4.65
N CYS A 12 3.57 -1.15 -4.51
CA CYS A 12 2.76 -0.71 -3.37
C CYS A 12 1.45 -1.51 -3.28
N LEU A 13 0.75 -1.72 -4.40
CA LEU A 13 -0.46 -2.55 -4.44
C LEU A 13 -0.19 -3.98 -3.99
N ARG A 14 0.91 -4.58 -4.46
CA ARG A 14 1.29 -5.95 -4.07
C ARG A 14 1.60 -6.04 -2.58
N ILE A 15 2.20 -5.02 -1.99
CA ILE A 15 2.47 -4.98 -0.56
C ILE A 15 1.17 -4.88 0.23
N VAL A 16 0.24 -3.99 -0.17
CA VAL A 16 -1.10 -3.91 0.45
C VAL A 16 -1.80 -5.27 0.38
N GLU A 17 -1.73 -5.97 -0.74
CA GLU A 17 -2.33 -7.30 -0.90
C GLU A 17 -1.75 -8.34 0.06
N ILE A 18 -0.42 -8.37 0.21
CA ILE A 18 0.24 -9.24 1.19
C ILE A 18 -0.24 -8.89 2.61
N LEU A 19 -0.32 -7.60 2.95
CA LEU A 19 -0.74 -7.15 4.27
C LEU A 19 -2.20 -7.52 4.58
N LYS A 20 -3.09 -7.56 3.59
CA LYS A 20 -4.48 -8.01 3.81
C LYS A 20 -4.53 -9.45 4.35
N GLY A 21 -3.62 -10.31 3.89
CA GLY A 21 -3.51 -11.69 4.36
C GLY A 21 -2.77 -11.79 5.70
N THR A 22 -1.65 -11.10 5.87
CA THR A 22 -0.82 -11.23 7.08
C THR A 22 -1.34 -10.46 8.28
N GLU A 23 -2.12 -9.40 8.06
CA GLU A 23 -2.65 -8.52 9.11
C GLU A 23 -4.18 -8.59 9.23
N ALA A 24 -4.79 -9.68 8.76
CA ALA A 24 -6.24 -9.89 8.80
C ALA A 24 -6.83 -9.73 10.22
N SER A 25 -6.09 -10.10 11.27
CA SER A 25 -6.49 -9.97 12.67
C SER A 25 -6.54 -8.53 13.18
N THR A 26 -5.95 -7.57 12.46
CA THR A 26 -5.98 -6.14 12.81
C THR A 26 -7.15 -5.40 12.17
N LYS A 27 -7.97 -6.11 11.37
CA LYS A 27 -9.16 -5.56 10.74
C LYS A 27 -10.33 -5.58 11.72
N ASN A 28 -10.90 -4.42 12.00
CA ASN A 28 -12.08 -4.31 12.84
C ASN A 28 -13.37 -4.68 12.07
N LEU A 29 -14.49 -4.76 12.80
CA LEU A 29 -15.81 -5.11 12.25
C LEU A 29 -16.32 -4.10 11.19
N PHE A 30 -15.74 -2.90 11.13
CA PHE A 30 -16.06 -1.88 10.12
C PHE A 30 -15.12 -1.94 8.91
N GLY A 31 -14.28 -2.97 8.82
CA GLY A 31 -13.36 -3.17 7.72
C GLY A 31 -12.12 -2.28 7.73
N ARG A 32 -11.87 -1.53 8.80
CA ARG A 32 -10.68 -0.67 8.95
C ARG A 32 -9.56 -1.46 9.63
N TYR A 33 -8.35 -1.31 9.12
CA TYR A 33 -7.16 -1.89 9.73
C TYR A 33 -6.61 -0.97 10.83
N SER A 34 -6.30 -1.52 12.00
CA SER A 34 -5.69 -0.76 13.10
C SER A 34 -4.17 -0.66 12.97
N SER A 35 -3.54 -1.62 12.27
CA SER A 35 -2.10 -1.67 12.03
C SER A 35 -1.56 -0.39 11.40
N GLN A 36 -0.51 0.16 11.98
CA GLN A 36 0.20 1.32 11.42
C GLN A 36 0.75 1.01 10.03
N ARG A 37 1.32 -0.19 9.85
CA ARG A 37 1.92 -0.60 8.59
C ARG A 37 0.90 -0.62 7.45
N MET A 38 -0.27 -1.20 7.67
CA MET A 38 -1.34 -1.18 6.66
C MET A 38 -1.75 0.25 6.32
N LYS A 39 -1.91 1.12 7.32
CA LYS A 39 -2.28 2.53 7.09
C LYS A 39 -1.23 3.26 6.25
N ASP A 40 0.05 3.09 6.57
CA ASP A 40 1.15 3.73 5.84
C ASP A 40 1.16 3.31 4.36
N TRP A 41 0.96 2.02 4.08
CA TRP A 41 0.91 1.53 2.69
C TRP A 41 -0.34 1.97 1.94
N GLN A 42 -1.49 2.05 2.62
CA GLN A 42 -2.71 2.62 2.04
C GLN A 42 -2.55 4.12 1.73
N GLU A 43 -1.88 4.88 2.59
CA GLU A 43 -1.55 6.30 2.37
C GLU A 43 -0.69 6.45 1.11
N ILE A 44 0.39 5.66 0.97
CA ILE A 44 1.27 5.68 -0.21
C ILE A 44 0.49 5.40 -1.50
N VAL A 45 -0.39 4.40 -1.50
CA VAL A 45 -1.26 4.10 -2.65
C VAL A 45 -2.18 5.28 -2.97
N SER A 46 -2.78 5.89 -1.95
CA SER A 46 -3.67 7.05 -2.13
C SER A 46 -2.93 8.26 -2.71
N LEU A 47 -1.67 8.48 -2.35
CA LEU A 47 -0.82 9.54 -2.89
C LEU A 47 -0.54 9.33 -4.39
N TYR A 48 -0.31 8.08 -4.80
CA TYR A 48 -0.20 7.75 -6.21
C TYR A 48 -1.49 8.07 -6.98
N GLU A 49 -2.64 7.73 -6.42
CA GLU A 49 -3.95 7.89 -7.06
C GLU A 49 -4.42 9.34 -7.12
N LYS A 50 -4.20 10.12 -6.05
CA LYS A 50 -4.70 11.49 -5.89
C LYS A 50 -4.26 12.44 -7.01
N GLU A 51 -3.06 12.23 -7.55
CA GLU A 51 -2.49 13.08 -8.60
C GLU A 51 -2.35 12.36 -9.94
N ASN A 52 -2.95 11.16 -10.07
CA ASN A 52 -2.74 10.27 -11.21
C ASN A 52 -1.24 10.02 -11.54
N THR A 53 -0.36 10.13 -10.55
CA THR A 53 1.10 10.01 -10.74
C THR A 53 1.50 8.59 -11.14
N TYR A 54 0.66 7.60 -10.85
CA TYR A 54 0.81 6.25 -11.37
C TYR A 54 0.73 6.15 -12.91
N LEU A 55 0.10 7.12 -13.59
CA LEU A 55 0.00 7.13 -15.06
C LEU A 55 1.29 7.59 -15.76
N GLY A 56 2.14 8.35 -15.05
CA GLY A 56 3.35 8.97 -15.63
C GLY A 56 4.62 8.11 -15.57
N LYS A 57 4.57 6.96 -14.88
CA LYS A 57 5.69 6.02 -14.74
C LYS A 57 5.18 4.59 -14.83
N ALA A 58 4.97 4.12 -16.06
CA ALA A 58 4.81 2.71 -16.40
C ALA A 58 6.14 2.16 -16.94
#